data_AF-A0A7W0HWD2-F1
#
_entry.id   AF-A0A7W0HWD2-F1
#
_cell.length_a   1.000
_cell.length_b   1.000
_cell.length_c   1.000
_cell.angle_alpha   90.00
_cell.angle_beta   90.00
_cell.angle_gamma   90.00
#
_symmetry.space_group_name_H-M   'P 1'
#
loop_
_entity.id
_entity.type
_entity.pdbx_description
1 polymer ?
#
loop_
_entity_poly.entity_id
_entity_poly.type
_entity_poly.pdbx_seq_one_letter_code
_entity_poly.pdbx_strand_id
1 'polypeptide(L)' 'MQFVRKIIRNNKGATAIEYGLIAALIAVAAITAMSNLGSKVGKTFNNVAGSMVQ' A
#
# COMPACT_ATOMS: atom_id res chain seq x y z
N MET A 1 3.60 -18.50 38.51
CA MET A 1 2.90 -17.33 37.95
C MET A 1 3.78 -16.36 37.13
N GLN A 2 5.08 -16.58 36.97
CA GLN A 2 5.96 -15.64 36.24
C GLN A 2 5.76 -15.68 34.71
N PHE A 3 5.43 -16.84 34.15
CA PHE A 3 5.22 -17.04 32.72
C PHE A 3 4.00 -16.27 32.20
N VAL A 4 2.85 -16.42 32.87
CA VAL A 4 1.59 -15.72 32.54
C VAL A 4 1.77 -14.19 32.60
N ARG A 5 2.48 -13.70 33.62
CA ARG A 5 2.78 -12.25 33.77
C ARG A 5 3.70 -11.71 32.67
N LYS A 6 4.58 -12.54 32.11
CA LYS A 6 5.50 -12.18 31.02
C LYS A 6 4.78 -12.11 29.66
N ILE A 7 3.77 -12.95 29.45
CA ILE A 7 2.90 -12.90 28.26
C ILE A 7 2.05 -11.62 28.29
N ILE A 8 1.43 -11.31 29.43
CA ILE A 8 0.57 -10.13 29.59
C ILE A 8 1.37 -8.82 29.44
N ARG A 9 2.68 -8.82 29.76
CA ARG A 9 3.56 -7.64 29.65
C ARG A 9 4.25 -7.49 28.28
N ASN A 10 3.93 -8.35 27.30
CA ASN A 10 4.60 -8.35 26.01
C ASN A 10 3.93 -7.39 25.02
N ASN A 11 4.51 -6.20 24.82
CA ASN A 11 4.01 -5.18 23.90
C ASN A 11 4.44 -5.38 22.44
N LYS A 12 5.25 -6.40 22.11
CA LYS A 12 5.71 -6.65 20.74
C LYS A 12 4.55 -6.77 19.73
N GLY A 13 3.43 -7.35 20.15
CA GLY A 13 2.21 -7.43 19.32
C GLY A 13 1.54 -6.06 19.12
N ALA A 14 1.50 -5.23 20.16
CA ALA A 14 0.96 -3.87 20.06
C ALA A 14 1.80 -3.00 19.11
N THR A 15 3.13 -3.09 19.20
CA THR A 15 4.05 -2.41 18.28
C THR A 15 3.89 -2.89 16.83
N ALA A 16 3.63 -4.18 16.61
CA ALA A 16 3.37 -4.70 15.27
C ALA A 16 2.06 -4.15 14.66
N ILE A 17 1.04 -3.86 15.48
CA ILE A 17 -0.22 -3.24 15.01
C ILE A 17 0.02 -1.78 14.60
N GLU A 18 0.83 -1.03 15.34
CA GLU A 18 1.16 0.36 15.02
C GLU A 18 1.91 0.47 13.68
N TYR A 19 2.97 -0.32 13.50
CA TYR A 19 3.71 -0.35 12.23
C TYR A 19 2.89 -0.97 11.10
N GLY A 20 2.00 -1.93 11.42
CA GLY A 20 1.06 -2.52 10.46
C GLY A 20 0.07 -1.50 9.90
N LEU A 21 -0.45 -0.61 10.75
CA LEU A 21 -1.33 0.48 10.32
C LEU A 21 -0.60 1.46 9.37
N ILE A 22 0.62 1.86 9.73
CA ILE A 22 1.44 2.76 8.90
C ILE A 22 1.74 2.12 7.53
N ALA A 23 2.14 0.84 7.53
CA ALA A 23 2.39 0.09 6.30
C ALA A 23 1.13 -0.01 5.42
N ALA A 24 -0.04 -0.24 6.03
CA ALA A 24 -1.31 -0.28 5.31
C ALA A 24 -1.64 1.06 4.63
N LEU A 25 -1.43 2.19 5.33
CA LEU A 25 -1.65 3.52 4.76
C LEU A 25 -0.71 3.83 3.59
N ILE A 26 0.56 3.46 3.71
CA ILE A 26 1.55 3.60 2.63
C ILE A 26 1.15 2.74 1.43
N ALA A 27 0.73 1.49 1.67
CA ALA A 27 0.30 0.58 0.62
C ALA A 27 -0.91 1.12 -0.16
N VAL A 28 -1.93 1.64 0.54
CA VAL A 28 -3.11 2.24 -0.09
C VAL A 28 -2.73 3.45 -0.96
N ALA A 29 -1.85 4.32 -0.46
CA ALA A 29 -1.36 5.47 -1.22
C ALA A 29 -0.58 5.05 -2.47
N ALA A 30 0.31 4.05 -2.35
CA ALA A 30 1.08 3.51 -3.46
C ALA A 30 0.20 2.88 -4.54
N ILE A 31 -0.79 2.06 -4.15
CA ILE A 31 -1.76 1.45 -5.07
C ILE A 31 -2.51 2.54 -5.85
N THR A 32 -2.97 3.57 -5.15
CA THR A 32 -3.70 4.70 -5.77
C THR A 32 -2.83 5.44 -6.78
N ALA A 33 -1.58 5.75 -6.42
CA ALA A 33 -0.64 6.42 -7.31
C ALA A 33 -0.32 5.58 -8.56
N MET A 34 -0.07 4.29 -8.38
CA MET A 34 0.21 3.36 -9.49
C MET A 34 -0.99 3.19 -10.43
N SER A 35 -2.22 3.12 -9.88
CA SER A 35 -3.44 3.03 -10.69
C SER A 35 -3.63 4.28 -11.57
N ASN A 36 -3.43 5.46 -10.99
CA ASN A 36 -3.51 6.73 -11.71
C ASN A 36 -2.42 6.85 -12.78
N LEU A 37 -1.20 6.41 -12.47
CA LEU A 37 -0.10 6.39 -13.42
C LEU A 37 -0.40 5.45 -14.59
N GLY A 38 -0.84 4.22 -14.31
CA GLY A 38 -1.22 3.24 -15.33
C GLY A 38 -2.31 3.78 -16.26
N SER A 39 -3.34 4.42 -15.71
CA SER A 39 -4.38 5.08 -16.52
C SER A 39 -3.82 6.20 -17.42
N LYS A 40 -2.92 7.04 -16.90
CA LYS A 40 -2.29 8.11 -17.71
C LYS A 40 -1.45 7.55 -18.84
N VAL A 41 -0.61 6.55 -18.53
CA VAL A 41 0.24 5.87 -19.51
C VAL A 41 -0.61 5.20 -20.59
N GLY A 42 -1.66 4.47 -20.22
CA GLY A 42 -2.58 3.84 -21.16
C GLY A 42 -3.26 4.87 -22.07
N LYS A 43 -3.72 6.00 -21.52
CA LYS A 43 -4.27 7.11 -22.31
C LYS A 43 -3.26 7.67 -23.30
N THR A 44 -2.01 7.87 -22.88
CA THR A 44 -0.95 8.36 -23.78
C THR A 44 -0.73 7.40 -24.95
N PHE A 45 -0.62 6.09 -24.69
CA PHE A 45 -0.45 5.10 -25.76
C PHE A 45 -1.66 5.04 -26.69
N ASN A 46 -2.88 5.08 -26.14
CA ASN A 46 -4.10 5.10 -26.96
C ASN A 46 -4.20 6.36 -27.83
N ASN A 47 -3.79 7.51 -27.30
CA ASN A 47 -3.77 8.76 -28.06
C ASN A 47 -2.77 8.67 -29.22
N VAL A 48 -1.56 8.15 -28.98
CA VAL A 48 -0.56 7.94 -30.03
C VAL A 48 -1.09 6.97 -31.09
N ALA A 49 -1.66 5.84 -30.68
CA ALA A 49 -2.24 4.86 -31.60
C ALA A 49 -3.37 5.47 -32.44
N GLY A 50 -4.26 6.26 -31.84
CA GLY A 50 -5.34 6.95 -32.55
C GLY A 50 -4.84 8.00 -33.55
N SER A 51 -3.70 8.64 -33.27
CA SER A 51 -3.05 9.58 -34.19
C SER A 51 -2.30 8.90 -35.34
N MET A 52 -1.98 7.60 -35.24
CA MET A 52 -1.30 6.84 -36.30
C MET A 52 -2.27 6.19 -37.31
N VAL A 53 -3.55 6.09 -36.95
CA VAL A 53 -4.61 5.46 -37.76
C VAL A 53 -5.41 6.49 -38.57
N GLN A 54 -5.32 7.78 -38.25
CA GLN A 54 -5.77 8.89 -39.10
C GLN A 54 -4.71 9.24 -40.14
#